data_AF-A0A954DEW0-F1
#
_entry.id   AF-A0A954DEW0-F1
#
_cell.length_a   1.000
_cell.length_b   1.000
_cell.length_c   1.000
_cell.angle_alpha   90.00
_cell.angle_beta   90.00
_cell.angle_gamma   90.00
#
_symmetry.space_group_name_H-M   'P 1'
#
loop_
_entity.id
_entity.type
_entity.pdbx_description
1 polymer ?
#
loop_
_entity_poly.entity_id
_entity_poly.type
_entity_poly.pdbx_seq_one_letter_code
_entity_poly.pdbx_strand_id
1 'polypeptide(L)'
;LTDDSARDPWDGAETLEASPELEREPFGEASFDDLPSAATQPASYKAWSKKLVDTLYREQSLTLRKCKLLDATSLPGESEGDFRARLSQRARELRDEKVEQLRAKYAPKLERLEDRIRDQERRVEKEEAQYSDRKLDTAVSIGRTILGALFGRKVASAGNVGRAATSVRSASRAAKEKADIAHAEDKLEDLKKDLEELETEFQDATRELEQELRVEALELDEKTVRPKKSEIDVSRVNLVWLPFRRHEDGRLESLR
;
A
#
# COMPACT_ATOMS: atom_id res chain seq x y z
N LEU A 1 -43.19 11.44 -22.10
CA LEU A 1 -43.17 12.41 -23.22
C LEU A 1 -44.50 13.13 -23.22
N THR A 2 -44.51 14.45 -23.07
CA THR A 2 -45.72 15.28 -23.11
C THR A 2 -45.67 16.16 -24.36
N ASP A 3 -46.82 16.65 -24.83
CA ASP A 3 -46.87 17.65 -25.94
C ASP A 3 -46.21 18.99 -25.57
N ASP A 4 -45.78 19.16 -24.32
CA ASP A 4 -44.89 20.23 -23.91
C ASP A 4 -43.50 20.08 -24.54
N SER A 5 -43.32 20.74 -25.68
CA SER A 5 -42.07 20.81 -26.43
C SER A 5 -40.86 21.40 -25.68
N ALA A 6 -41.08 22.03 -24.52
CA ALA A 6 -40.01 22.63 -23.73
C ALA A 6 -39.26 21.62 -22.84
N ARG A 7 -39.89 20.48 -22.50
CA ARG A 7 -39.30 19.50 -21.58
C ARG A 7 -38.23 18.64 -22.27
N ASP A 8 -37.09 18.43 -21.60
CA ASP A 8 -36.08 17.49 -22.08
C ASP A 8 -36.62 16.05 -21.97
N PRO A 9 -36.67 15.27 -23.07
CA PRO A 9 -37.17 13.90 -23.02
C PRO A 9 -36.35 12.96 -22.13
N TRP A 10 -35.12 13.31 -21.78
CA TRP A 10 -34.24 12.51 -20.94
C TRP A 10 -34.28 12.89 -19.46
N ASP A 11 -35.08 13.89 -19.12
CA ASP A 11 -35.24 14.33 -17.74
C ASP A 11 -35.96 13.26 -16.92
N GLY A 12 -35.27 12.70 -15.92
CA GLY A 12 -35.76 11.54 -15.16
C GLY A 12 -35.59 10.20 -15.88
N ALA A 13 -34.70 10.09 -16.86
CA ALA A 13 -34.37 8.81 -17.49
C ALA A 13 -33.73 7.84 -16.49
N GLU A 14 -34.06 6.55 -16.63
CA GLU A 14 -33.51 5.47 -15.83
C GLU A 14 -32.58 4.59 -16.70
N THR A 15 -31.49 4.12 -16.11
CA THR A 15 -30.59 3.16 -16.77
C THR A 15 -31.07 1.74 -16.49
N LEU A 16 -31.19 0.92 -17.54
CA LEU A 16 -31.54 -0.49 -17.43
C LEU A 16 -30.28 -1.35 -17.59
N GLU A 17 -30.13 -2.38 -16.75
CA GLU A 17 -28.98 -3.31 -16.83
C GLU A 17 -29.00 -4.15 -18.10
N ALA A 18 -30.19 -4.43 -18.63
CA ALA A 18 -30.40 -5.17 -19.86
C ALA A 18 -31.43 -4.48 -20.75
N SER A 19 -31.35 -4.74 -22.06
CA SER A 19 -32.40 -4.30 -22.98
C SER A 19 -33.71 -5.03 -22.65
N PRO A 20 -34.83 -4.32 -22.48
CA PRO A 20 -36.11 -4.96 -22.26
C PRO A 20 -36.56 -5.70 -23.52
N GLU A 21 -37.31 -6.78 -23.34
CA GLU A 21 -38.06 -7.40 -24.42
C GLU A 21 -39.22 -6.47 -24.82
N LEU A 22 -39.39 -6.28 -26.12
CA LEU A 22 -40.39 -5.36 -26.67
C LEU A 22 -41.37 -6.15 -27.54
N GLU A 23 -42.66 -5.95 -27.28
CA GLU A 23 -43.74 -6.52 -28.08
C GLU A 23 -44.34 -5.47 -29.02
N ARG A 24 -44.90 -5.93 -30.15
CA ARG A 24 -45.55 -5.05 -31.15
C ARG A 24 -47.06 -4.91 -30.95
N GLU A 25 -47.65 -5.84 -30.20
CA GLU A 25 -49.08 -5.87 -29.91
C GLU A 25 -49.28 -5.52 -28.42
N PRO A 26 -50.39 -4.87 -28.06
CA PRO A 26 -50.68 -4.60 -26.66
C PRO A 26 -50.99 -5.91 -25.92
N PHE A 27 -50.66 -5.97 -24.63
CA PHE A 27 -50.89 -7.16 -23.83
C PHE A 27 -52.38 -7.36 -23.52
N GLY A 28 -52.96 -8.47 -23.97
CA GLY A 28 -54.35 -8.85 -23.67
C GLY A 28 -55.37 -7.84 -24.20
N GLU A 29 -56.18 -7.26 -23.31
CA GLU A 29 -57.19 -6.24 -23.63
C GLU A 29 -56.65 -4.80 -23.52
N ALA A 30 -55.35 -4.62 -23.31
CA ALA A 30 -54.76 -3.30 -23.25
C ALA A 30 -54.79 -2.59 -24.62
N SER A 31 -54.67 -1.27 -24.60
CA SER A 31 -54.47 -0.45 -25.80
C SER A 31 -53.25 0.44 -25.64
N PHE A 32 -52.65 0.85 -26.75
CA PHE A 32 -51.62 1.89 -26.72
C PHE A 32 -52.25 3.26 -26.41
N ASP A 33 -51.48 4.09 -25.72
CA ASP A 33 -51.84 5.49 -25.48
C ASP A 33 -51.58 6.33 -26.74
N ASP A 34 -52.26 7.48 -26.84
CA ASP A 34 -52.12 8.37 -27.98
C ASP A 34 -50.68 8.88 -28.15
N LEU A 35 -50.26 8.98 -29.41
CA LEU A 35 -48.90 9.35 -29.75
C LEU A 35 -48.71 10.87 -29.63
N PRO A 36 -47.74 11.37 -28.84
CA PRO A 36 -47.45 12.79 -28.79
C PRO A 36 -47.04 13.32 -30.16
N SER A 37 -47.44 14.55 -30.48
CA SER A 37 -47.19 15.17 -31.78
C SER A 37 -45.71 15.16 -32.16
N ALA A 38 -44.81 15.41 -31.19
CA ALA A 38 -43.37 15.40 -31.39
C ALA A 38 -42.84 14.01 -31.81
N ALA A 39 -43.47 12.93 -31.37
CA ALA A 39 -43.05 11.56 -31.65
C ALA A 39 -43.46 11.06 -33.05
N THR A 40 -44.30 11.81 -33.78
CA THR A 40 -44.63 11.52 -35.18
C THR A 40 -43.56 12.04 -36.16
N GLN A 41 -42.69 12.95 -35.72
CA GLN A 41 -41.75 13.65 -36.60
C GLN A 41 -40.36 12.99 -36.60
N PRO A 42 -39.83 12.54 -37.75
CA PRO A 42 -38.49 11.93 -37.82
C PRO A 42 -37.36 12.86 -37.34
N ALA A 43 -37.53 14.18 -37.46
CA ALA A 43 -36.56 15.17 -36.99
C ALA A 43 -36.42 15.17 -35.46
N SER A 44 -37.48 14.86 -34.72
CA SER A 44 -37.48 14.81 -33.25
C SER A 44 -36.52 13.76 -32.73
N TYR A 45 -36.49 12.55 -33.32
CA TYR A 45 -35.59 11.48 -32.89
C TYR A 45 -34.11 11.85 -33.08
N LYS A 46 -33.77 12.58 -34.16
CA LYS A 46 -32.41 13.12 -34.35
C LYS A 46 -32.07 14.15 -33.28
N ALA A 47 -33.03 15.01 -32.91
CA ALA A 47 -32.84 15.99 -31.85
C ALA A 47 -32.70 15.32 -30.47
N TRP A 48 -33.54 14.32 -30.17
CA TRP A 48 -33.49 13.54 -28.94
C TRP A 48 -32.18 12.77 -28.80
N SER A 49 -31.69 12.16 -29.89
CA SER A 49 -30.36 11.50 -29.90
C SER A 49 -29.24 12.48 -29.53
N LYS A 50 -29.24 13.70 -30.09
CA LYS A 50 -28.26 14.74 -29.71
C LYS A 50 -28.39 15.16 -28.25
N LYS A 51 -29.62 15.37 -27.77
CA LYS A 51 -29.88 15.66 -26.35
C LYS A 51 -29.39 14.54 -25.43
N LEU A 52 -29.54 13.27 -25.83
CA LEU A 52 -29.03 12.13 -25.06
C LEU A 52 -27.51 12.21 -24.90
N VAL A 53 -26.78 12.48 -25.99
CA VAL A 53 -25.32 12.67 -25.95
C VAL A 53 -24.96 13.81 -25.01
N ASP A 54 -25.69 14.93 -25.06
CA ASP A 54 -25.46 16.08 -24.20
C ASP A 54 -25.72 15.77 -22.71
N THR A 55 -26.80 15.04 -22.40
CA THR A 55 -27.15 14.59 -21.05
C THR A 55 -26.11 13.62 -20.51
N LEU A 56 -25.74 12.59 -21.28
CA LEU A 56 -24.68 11.64 -20.88
C LEU A 56 -23.35 12.35 -20.67
N TYR A 57 -22.98 13.30 -21.53
CA TYR A 57 -21.76 14.10 -21.35
C TYR A 57 -21.75 14.93 -20.06
N ARG A 58 -22.92 15.46 -19.66
CA ARG A 58 -23.06 16.33 -18.49
C ARG A 58 -23.11 15.54 -17.19
N GLU A 59 -23.83 14.42 -17.17
CA GLU A 59 -24.21 13.71 -15.95
C GLU A 59 -23.37 12.46 -15.70
N GLN A 60 -22.90 11.78 -16.75
CA GLN A 60 -22.09 10.59 -16.58
C GLN A 60 -20.65 10.97 -16.28
N SER A 61 -20.11 10.35 -15.24
CA SER A 61 -18.69 10.43 -14.92
C SER A 61 -18.25 9.17 -14.21
N LEU A 62 -17.01 8.79 -14.44
CA LEU A 62 -16.39 7.64 -13.81
C LEU A 62 -15.32 8.14 -12.84
N THR A 63 -15.52 7.91 -11.55
CA THR A 63 -14.49 8.20 -10.54
C THR A 63 -13.60 6.98 -10.38
N LEU A 64 -12.32 7.15 -10.68
CA LEU A 64 -11.27 6.16 -10.42
C LEU A 64 -10.37 6.66 -9.29
N ARG A 65 -9.83 5.73 -8.52
CA ARG A 65 -8.85 6.01 -7.46
C ARG A 65 -7.47 5.55 -7.91
N LYS A 66 -6.46 6.38 -7.75
CA LYS A 66 -5.07 6.02 -8.05
C LYS A 66 -4.22 6.07 -6.79
N CYS A 67 -3.54 4.97 -6.50
CA CYS A 67 -2.45 4.94 -5.53
C CYS A 67 -1.14 5.11 -6.27
N LYS A 68 -0.49 6.28 -6.13
CA LYS A 68 0.79 6.57 -6.81
C LYS A 68 1.93 5.68 -6.31
N LEU A 69 2.00 5.45 -5.00
CA LEU A 69 3.06 4.68 -4.34
C LEU A 69 3.18 3.25 -4.92
N LEU A 70 2.03 2.61 -5.17
CA LEU A 70 1.95 1.24 -5.68
C LEU A 70 1.73 1.18 -7.20
N ASP A 71 1.69 2.34 -7.88
CA ASP A 71 1.28 2.53 -9.27
C ASP A 71 0.05 1.70 -9.67
N ALA A 72 -0.98 1.78 -8.85
CA ALA A 72 -2.21 1.01 -9.01
C ALA A 72 -3.42 1.94 -9.19
N THR A 73 -4.36 1.54 -10.04
CA THR A 73 -5.61 2.25 -10.28
C THR A 73 -6.80 1.34 -9.99
N SER A 74 -7.89 1.90 -9.45
CA SER A 74 -9.12 1.18 -9.20
C SER A 74 -9.80 0.75 -10.50
N LEU A 75 -10.63 -0.27 -10.41
CA LEU A 75 -11.53 -0.67 -11.49
C LEU A 75 -12.72 0.30 -11.57
N PRO A 76 -13.41 0.37 -12.72
CA PRO A 76 -14.64 1.14 -12.85
C PRO A 76 -15.71 0.67 -11.85
N GLY A 77 -16.25 1.58 -11.04
CA GLY A 77 -17.28 1.27 -10.04
C GLY A 77 -16.77 0.51 -8.80
N GLU A 78 -15.47 0.25 -8.69
CA GLU A 78 -14.87 -0.40 -7.50
C GLU A 78 -15.05 0.49 -6.26
N SER A 79 -15.50 -0.11 -5.16
CA SER A 79 -15.57 0.58 -3.89
C SER A 79 -14.15 0.90 -3.38
N GLU A 80 -14.00 1.93 -2.55
CA GLU A 80 -12.69 2.22 -1.96
C GLU A 80 -12.17 1.05 -1.11
N GLY A 81 -13.06 0.36 -0.39
CA GLY A 81 -12.71 -0.80 0.44
C GLY A 81 -12.15 -1.96 -0.38
N ASP A 82 -12.80 -2.29 -1.49
CA ASP A 82 -12.33 -3.35 -2.39
C ASP A 82 -10.99 -2.99 -3.03
N PHE A 83 -10.83 -1.73 -3.44
CA PHE A 83 -9.57 -1.25 -3.98
C PHE A 83 -8.44 -1.34 -2.93
N ARG A 84 -8.67 -0.89 -1.69
CA ARG A 84 -7.71 -1.00 -0.58
C ARG A 84 -7.36 -2.46 -0.27
N ALA A 85 -8.34 -3.36 -0.29
CA ALA A 85 -8.09 -4.79 -0.11
C ALA A 85 -7.13 -5.34 -1.17
N ARG A 86 -7.29 -4.93 -2.43
CA ARG A 86 -6.39 -5.30 -3.53
C ARG A 86 -4.99 -4.68 -3.39
N LEU A 87 -4.91 -3.44 -2.90
CA LEU A 87 -3.63 -2.78 -2.60
C LEU A 87 -2.87 -3.47 -1.47
N SER A 88 -3.56 -4.13 -0.53
CA SER A 88 -2.91 -4.77 0.63
C SER A 88 -1.88 -5.83 0.25
N GLN A 89 -2.17 -6.64 -0.76
CA GLN A 89 -1.23 -7.66 -1.24
C GLN A 89 -0.02 -7.00 -1.91
N ARG A 90 -0.27 -5.99 -2.75
CA ARG A 90 0.80 -5.26 -3.45
C ARG A 90 1.71 -4.49 -2.48
N ALA A 91 1.13 -3.91 -1.44
CA ALA A 91 1.86 -3.22 -0.38
C ALA A 91 2.79 -4.17 0.39
N ARG A 92 2.32 -5.40 0.69
CA ARG A 92 3.15 -6.43 1.33
C ARG A 92 4.32 -6.85 0.46
N GLU A 93 4.07 -7.12 -0.82
CA GLU A 93 5.13 -7.48 -1.77
C GLU A 93 6.19 -6.38 -1.87
N LEU A 94 5.76 -5.12 -2.02
CA LEU A 94 6.68 -4.00 -2.11
C LEU A 94 7.45 -3.80 -0.80
N ARG A 95 6.80 -3.97 0.35
CA ARG A 95 7.47 -3.89 1.66
C ARG A 95 8.53 -4.96 1.78
N ASP A 96 8.21 -6.20 1.45
CA ASP A 96 9.16 -7.30 1.56
C ASP A 96 10.37 -7.06 0.62
N GLU A 97 10.13 -6.56 -0.60
CA GLU A 97 11.18 -6.14 -1.52
C GLU A 97 12.05 -5.02 -0.93
N LYS A 98 11.45 -3.98 -0.35
CA LYS A 98 12.17 -2.84 0.25
C LYS A 98 12.97 -3.25 1.49
N VAL A 99 12.43 -4.16 2.31
CA VAL A 99 13.13 -4.73 3.47
C VAL A 99 14.34 -5.54 3.01
N GLU A 100 14.23 -6.35 1.96
CA GLU A 100 15.39 -7.05 1.38
C GLU A 100 16.44 -6.09 0.82
N GLN A 101 16.03 -4.99 0.17
CA GLN A 101 16.95 -3.94 -0.28
C GLN A 101 17.68 -3.26 0.91
N LEU A 102 16.97 -2.98 2.00
CA LEU A 102 17.60 -2.48 3.22
C LEU A 102 18.57 -3.52 3.79
N ARG A 103 18.18 -4.79 3.90
CA ARG A 103 19.07 -5.86 4.37
C ARG A 103 20.35 -5.91 3.55
N ALA A 104 20.24 -5.90 2.21
CA ALA A 104 21.39 -5.90 1.32
C ALA A 104 22.30 -4.66 1.51
N LYS A 105 21.74 -3.51 1.87
CA LYS A 105 22.49 -2.26 2.12
C LYS A 105 23.23 -2.28 3.46
N TYR A 106 22.63 -2.82 4.53
CA TYR A 106 23.18 -2.78 5.89
C TYR A 106 24.02 -4.00 6.26
N ALA A 107 23.69 -5.20 5.75
CA ALA A 107 24.42 -6.44 6.01
C ALA A 107 25.96 -6.32 5.87
N PRO A 108 26.52 -5.80 4.75
CA PRO A 108 27.97 -5.70 4.62
C PRO A 108 28.61 -4.65 5.55
N LYS A 109 27.84 -3.69 6.07
CA LYS A 109 28.35 -2.70 7.04
C LYS A 109 28.40 -3.30 8.45
N LEU A 110 27.34 -4.01 8.83
CA LEU A 110 27.24 -4.74 10.09
C LEU A 110 28.34 -5.80 10.17
N GLU A 111 28.51 -6.63 9.13
CA GLU A 111 29.55 -7.67 9.08
C GLU A 111 30.96 -7.07 9.27
N ARG A 112 31.25 -5.93 8.63
CA ARG A 112 32.54 -5.24 8.79
C ARG A 112 32.76 -4.72 10.21
N LEU A 113 31.73 -4.20 10.88
CA LEU A 113 31.84 -3.75 12.26
C LEU A 113 32.01 -4.93 13.20
N GLU A 114 31.25 -6.00 13.02
CA GLU A 114 31.38 -7.24 13.80
C GLU A 114 32.76 -7.88 13.63
N ASP A 115 33.32 -7.91 12.42
CA ASP A 115 34.68 -8.39 12.17
C ASP A 115 35.72 -7.51 12.90
N ARG A 116 35.57 -6.18 12.85
CA ARG A 116 36.46 -5.24 13.56
C ARG A 116 36.37 -5.39 15.08
N ILE A 117 35.16 -5.60 15.61
CA ILE A 117 34.93 -5.88 17.04
C ILE A 117 35.65 -7.17 17.40
N ARG A 118 35.43 -8.26 16.65
CA ARG A 118 36.10 -9.55 16.90
C ARG A 118 37.62 -9.46 16.83
N ASP A 119 38.16 -8.69 15.90
CA ASP A 119 39.60 -8.41 15.82
C ASP A 119 40.12 -7.62 17.02
N GLN A 120 39.36 -6.62 17.48
CA GLN A 120 39.74 -5.78 18.61
C GLN A 120 39.61 -6.52 19.95
N GLU A 121 38.58 -7.35 20.13
CA GLU A 121 38.44 -8.24 21.30
C GLU A 121 39.64 -9.17 21.44
N ARG A 122 40.09 -9.77 20.32
CA ARG A 122 41.32 -10.59 20.31
C ARG A 122 42.58 -9.81 20.68
N ARG A 123 42.64 -8.51 20.35
CA ARG A 123 43.78 -7.65 20.72
C ARG A 123 43.77 -7.32 22.20
N VAL A 124 42.61 -6.93 22.73
CA VAL A 124 42.41 -6.70 24.17
C VAL A 124 42.79 -7.97 24.94
N GLU A 125 42.26 -9.13 24.57
CA GLU A 125 42.57 -10.40 25.23
C GLU A 125 44.07 -10.74 25.17
N LYS A 126 44.74 -10.47 24.04
CA LYS A 126 46.19 -10.69 23.91
C LYS A 126 47.00 -9.73 24.78
N GLU A 127 46.64 -8.46 24.83
CA GLU A 127 47.29 -7.46 25.69
C GLU A 127 47.07 -7.83 27.16
N GLU A 128 45.82 -8.09 27.57
CA GLU A 128 45.49 -8.60 28.90
C GLU A 128 46.30 -9.86 29.26
N ALA A 129 46.39 -10.85 28.37
CA ALA A 129 47.15 -12.08 28.61
C ALA A 129 48.67 -11.86 28.70
N GLN A 130 49.23 -10.90 27.95
CA GLN A 130 50.65 -10.55 28.04
C GLN A 130 50.99 -9.80 29.33
N TYR A 131 50.01 -9.15 29.97
CA TYR A 131 50.18 -8.34 31.17
C TYR A 131 49.56 -8.95 32.44
N SER A 132 48.77 -10.03 32.31
CA SER A 132 48.15 -10.78 33.40
C SER A 132 49.15 -11.71 34.07
N ASP A 133 49.91 -11.15 35.00
CA ASP A 133 50.49 -11.88 36.14
C ASP A 133 49.67 -11.67 37.43
N ARG A 134 48.58 -10.88 37.37
CA ARG A 134 47.66 -10.65 38.50
C ARG A 134 46.23 -10.44 38.00
N LYS A 135 45.34 -11.34 38.45
CA LYS A 135 43.87 -11.28 38.50
C LYS A 135 43.24 -9.95 38.08
N LEU A 136 42.24 -10.00 37.21
CA LEU A 136 40.88 -9.58 37.58
C LEU A 136 39.84 -10.52 36.94
N ASP A 137 38.92 -10.99 37.79
CA ASP A 137 37.63 -11.53 37.39
C ASP A 137 36.80 -10.37 36.81
N THR A 138 36.73 -10.22 35.49
CA THR A 138 35.79 -9.30 34.86
C THR A 138 35.07 -10.00 33.73
N ALA A 139 34.20 -10.95 34.10
CA ALA A 139 33.20 -11.48 33.20
C ALA A 139 32.17 -10.39 32.94
N VAL A 140 32.23 -9.77 31.77
CA VAL A 140 31.14 -8.94 31.24
C VAL A 140 30.79 -9.49 29.87
N SER A 141 30.09 -10.63 29.89
CA SER A 141 29.27 -11.06 28.76
C SER A 141 28.03 -10.17 28.74
N ILE A 142 28.10 -9.06 28.01
CA ILE A 142 26.93 -8.24 27.70
C ILE A 142 26.51 -8.53 26.26
N GLY A 143 25.25 -8.94 26.13
CA GLY A 143 24.44 -8.69 24.94
C GLY A 143 24.53 -9.76 23.86
N ARG A 144 23.63 -10.76 23.94
CA ARG A 144 23.22 -11.53 22.76
C ARG A 144 22.45 -10.60 21.82
N THR A 145 23.03 -10.31 20.67
CA THR A 145 22.40 -9.46 19.66
C THR A 145 21.21 -10.15 19.01
N ILE A 146 20.11 -9.41 18.91
CA ILE A 146 18.79 -9.82 18.42
C ILE A 146 18.80 -10.23 16.94
N LEU A 147 19.89 -9.97 16.20
CA LEU A 147 20.05 -10.39 14.81
C LEU A 147 20.00 -11.93 14.61
N GLY A 148 20.25 -12.73 15.66
CA GLY A 148 20.05 -14.18 15.61
C GLY A 148 18.60 -14.62 15.40
N ALA A 149 17.61 -13.76 15.68
CA ALA A 149 16.18 -14.07 15.55
C ALA A 149 15.62 -13.79 14.14
N LEU A 150 16.26 -12.92 13.35
CA LEU A 150 15.84 -12.61 11.96
C LEU A 150 16.67 -13.34 10.89
N PHE A 151 17.84 -13.89 11.25
CA PHE A 151 18.73 -14.63 10.34
C PHE A 151 18.82 -16.14 10.60
N GLY A 152 17.95 -16.70 11.44
CA GLY A 152 17.77 -18.15 11.51
C GLY A 152 19.05 -18.95 11.74
N ARG A 153 19.82 -18.68 12.81
CA ARG A 153 20.73 -19.69 13.36
C ARG A 153 21.02 -19.50 14.85
N LYS A 154 20.55 -20.47 15.64
CA LYS A 154 21.03 -20.77 17.00
C LYS A 154 22.53 -21.07 16.95
N VAL A 155 23.34 -20.44 17.79
CA VAL A 155 24.44 -21.13 18.49
C VAL A 155 24.60 -20.57 19.91
N ALA A 156 24.55 -21.47 20.87
CA ALA A 156 25.00 -21.28 22.25
C ALA A 156 26.40 -21.88 22.38
N SER A 157 27.27 -21.30 23.22
CA SER A 157 28.04 -22.06 24.21
C SER A 157 28.87 -21.14 25.10
N ALA A 158 28.78 -21.39 26.41
CA ALA A 158 29.74 -20.98 27.42
C ALA A 158 30.88 -22.03 27.51
N GLY A 159 32.07 -21.63 27.95
CA GLY A 159 33.19 -22.52 28.27
C GLY A 159 34.30 -21.79 29.02
N ASN A 160 34.84 -22.41 30.08
CA ASN A 160 35.60 -21.81 31.18
C ASN A 160 37.05 -22.38 31.28
N VAL A 161 38.00 -21.57 31.79
CA VAL A 161 39.15 -21.87 32.70
C VAL A 161 40.47 -22.50 32.19
N GLY A 162 41.60 -21.87 32.59
CA GLY A 162 42.93 -22.44 32.86
C GLY A 162 43.86 -21.46 33.63
N ARG A 163 44.66 -21.93 34.62
CA ARG A 163 45.48 -21.13 35.59
C ARG A 163 47.02 -21.34 35.43
N ALA A 164 47.79 -20.39 36.02
CA ALA A 164 49.20 -20.41 36.54
C ALA A 164 50.29 -19.82 35.61
N ALA A 165 51.36 -19.09 36.03
CA ALA A 165 52.00 -18.76 37.31
C ALA A 165 52.89 -17.48 37.22
N THR A 166 53.21 -16.92 38.40
CA THR A 166 53.91 -15.68 38.82
C THR A 166 55.28 -15.31 38.20
N SER A 167 55.56 -14.01 37.98
CA SER A 167 56.80 -13.30 38.44
C SER A 167 56.74 -11.75 38.39
N VAL A 168 57.26 -11.08 39.43
CA VAL A 168 57.24 -9.61 39.61
C VAL A 168 58.57 -8.99 39.16
N ARG A 169 58.52 -7.95 38.29
CA ARG A 169 59.44 -6.78 38.32
C ARG A 169 59.00 -5.67 37.33
N SER A 170 58.72 -4.47 37.87
CA SER A 170 58.82 -3.12 37.27
C SER A 170 57.55 -2.26 37.30
N ALA A 171 57.44 -1.41 38.34
CA ALA A 171 56.31 -0.50 38.56
C ALA A 171 56.24 0.69 37.55
N SER A 172 57.25 0.90 36.70
CA SER A 172 57.28 1.98 35.69
C SER A 172 56.89 1.52 34.27
N ARG A 173 56.89 0.21 33.98
CA ARG A 173 56.34 -0.33 32.72
C ARG A 173 54.86 -0.66 32.85
N ALA A 174 54.45 -1.14 34.02
CA ALA A 174 53.07 -1.44 34.35
C ALA A 174 52.10 -0.25 34.19
N ALA A 175 52.54 1.00 34.35
CA ALA A 175 51.69 2.18 34.15
C ALA A 175 51.47 2.50 32.67
N LYS A 176 52.46 2.26 31.81
CA LYS A 176 52.36 2.43 30.36
C LYS A 176 51.54 1.30 29.74
N GLU A 177 51.78 0.08 30.17
CA GLU A 177 51.08 -1.13 29.72
C GLU A 177 49.59 -1.11 30.13
N LYS A 178 49.24 -0.55 31.29
CA LYS A 178 47.84 -0.29 31.66
C LYS A 178 47.15 0.76 30.79
N ALA A 179 47.89 1.77 30.31
CA ALA A 179 47.33 2.77 29.40
C ALA A 179 47.07 2.16 28.02
N ASP A 180 47.95 1.26 27.56
CA ASP A 180 47.78 0.56 26.29
C ASP A 180 46.51 -0.33 26.29
N ILE A 181 46.28 -1.12 27.38
CA ILE A 181 45.04 -1.89 27.56
C ILE A 181 43.81 -0.98 27.58
N ALA A 182 43.84 0.10 28.37
CA ALA A 182 42.71 1.03 28.47
C ALA A 182 42.36 1.65 27.10
N HIS A 183 43.36 2.04 26.31
CA HIS A 183 43.12 2.54 24.95
C HIS A 183 42.56 1.48 24.00
N ALA A 184 42.94 0.21 24.17
CA ALA A 184 42.38 -0.89 23.39
C ALA A 184 40.92 -1.19 23.77
N GLU A 185 40.59 -1.10 25.06
CA GLU A 185 39.22 -1.18 25.59
C GLU A 185 38.35 -0.01 25.11
N ASP A 186 38.84 1.24 25.19
CA ASP A 186 38.13 2.43 24.69
C ASP A 186 37.74 2.26 23.23
N LYS A 187 38.68 1.79 22.40
CA LYS A 187 38.44 1.54 20.98
C LYS A 187 37.43 0.42 20.74
N LEU A 188 37.41 -0.60 21.59
CA LEU A 188 36.40 -1.66 21.53
C LEU A 188 35.01 -1.11 21.88
N GLU A 189 34.94 -0.23 22.88
CA GLU A 189 33.71 0.44 23.27
C GLU A 189 33.17 1.32 22.13
N ASP A 190 34.03 2.09 21.47
CA ASP A 190 33.66 2.91 20.31
C ASP A 190 33.10 2.05 19.17
N LEU A 191 33.75 0.93 18.84
CA LEU A 191 33.24 0.00 17.82
C LEU A 191 31.88 -0.62 18.18
N LYS A 192 31.63 -0.87 19.47
CA LYS A 192 30.35 -1.39 19.97
C LYS A 192 29.25 -0.33 19.86
N LYS A 193 29.56 0.94 20.14
CA LYS A 193 28.65 2.07 19.93
C LYS A 193 28.30 2.23 18.45
N ASP A 194 29.31 2.19 17.57
CA ASP A 194 29.11 2.25 16.11
C ASP A 194 28.15 1.13 15.63
N LEU A 195 28.26 -0.07 16.19
CA LEU A 195 27.37 -1.20 15.87
C LEU A 195 25.93 -0.92 16.32
N GLU A 196 25.74 -0.48 17.57
CA GLU A 196 24.42 -0.17 18.14
C GLU A 196 23.72 0.97 17.37
N GLU A 197 24.46 2.01 17.00
CA GLU A 197 23.95 3.10 16.17
C GLU A 197 23.49 2.60 14.80
N LEU A 198 24.29 1.76 14.14
CA LEU A 198 23.95 1.21 12.83
C LEU A 198 22.75 0.24 12.89
N GLU A 199 22.63 -0.54 13.96
CA GLU A 199 21.46 -1.39 14.21
C GLU A 199 20.19 -0.56 14.42
N THR A 200 20.30 0.53 15.18
CA THR A 200 19.20 1.46 15.42
C THR A 200 18.75 2.10 14.11
N GLU A 201 19.69 2.58 13.29
CA GLU A 201 19.39 3.15 11.97
C GLU A 201 18.63 2.15 11.07
N PHE A 202 19.05 0.88 11.05
CA PHE A 202 18.38 -0.16 10.29
C PHE A 202 16.96 -0.45 10.81
N GLN A 203 16.78 -0.50 12.13
CA GLN A 203 15.46 -0.71 12.75
C GLN A 203 14.51 0.45 12.46
N ASP A 204 15.00 1.68 12.54
CA ASP A 204 14.21 2.88 12.26
C ASP A 204 13.80 2.94 10.78
N ALA A 205 14.73 2.67 9.86
CA ALA A 205 14.43 2.59 8.43
C ALA A 205 13.41 1.50 8.11
N THR A 206 13.48 0.35 8.78
CA THR A 206 12.49 -0.73 8.61
C THR A 206 11.12 -0.32 9.13
N ARG A 207 11.07 0.34 10.30
CA ARG A 207 9.82 0.81 10.91
C ARG A 207 9.15 1.91 10.07
N GLU A 208 9.93 2.81 9.49
CA GLU A 208 9.44 3.84 8.58
C GLU A 208 8.79 3.22 7.34
N LEU A 209 9.45 2.25 6.69
CA LEU A 209 8.87 1.50 5.57
C LEU A 209 7.57 0.79 5.95
N GLU A 210 7.53 0.16 7.13
CA GLU A 210 6.32 -0.50 7.63
C GLU A 210 5.16 0.46 7.86
N GLN A 211 5.42 1.72 8.19
CA GLN A 211 4.41 2.75 8.39
C GLN A 211 3.92 3.32 7.05
N GLU A 212 4.84 3.63 6.14
CA GLU A 212 4.52 4.18 4.81
C GLU A 212 3.67 3.21 3.97
N LEU A 213 3.92 1.90 4.09
CA LEU A 213 3.24 0.85 3.32
C LEU A 213 2.00 0.28 4.01
N ARG A 214 1.49 0.93 5.07
CA ARG A 214 0.18 0.53 5.66
C ARG A 214 -0.94 0.89 4.71
N VAL A 215 -1.86 -0.04 4.52
CA VAL A 215 -2.98 0.11 3.56
C VAL A 215 -3.84 1.33 3.89
N GLU A 216 -4.01 1.64 5.18
CA GLU A 216 -4.76 2.79 5.66
C GLU A 216 -4.01 4.11 5.46
N ALA A 217 -2.67 4.06 5.45
CA ALA A 217 -1.81 5.22 5.21
C ALA A 217 -1.64 5.53 3.71
N LEU A 218 -2.00 4.60 2.82
CA LEU A 218 -1.92 4.82 1.38
C LEU A 218 -2.84 5.97 0.97
N GLU A 219 -2.23 6.98 0.36
CA GLU A 219 -2.94 8.09 -0.28
C GLU A 219 -3.59 7.62 -1.59
N LEU A 220 -4.87 7.91 -1.72
CA LEU A 220 -5.68 7.60 -2.91
C LEU A 220 -6.12 8.90 -3.56
N ASP A 221 -5.58 9.18 -4.75
CA ASP A 221 -6.02 10.32 -5.55
C ASP A 221 -7.29 9.96 -6.33
N GLU A 222 -8.34 10.76 -6.20
CA GLU A 222 -9.52 10.60 -7.04
C GLU A 222 -9.33 11.30 -8.39
N LYS A 223 -9.63 10.56 -9.47
CA LYS A 223 -9.62 11.06 -10.83
C LYS A 223 -10.97 10.79 -11.48
N THR A 224 -11.71 11.87 -11.71
CA THR A 224 -12.95 11.82 -12.49
C THR A 224 -12.63 11.81 -13.99
N VAL A 225 -13.07 10.75 -14.66
CA VAL A 225 -13.06 10.62 -16.12
C VAL A 225 -14.46 10.94 -16.63
N ARG A 226 -14.58 11.95 -17.47
CA ARG A 226 -15.84 12.29 -18.14
C ARG A 226 -15.81 11.76 -19.57
N PRO A 227 -16.93 11.23 -20.08
CA PRO A 227 -17.01 10.83 -21.48
C PRO A 227 -16.81 12.07 -22.37
N LYS A 228 -16.23 11.88 -23.55
CA LYS A 228 -16.24 12.93 -24.59
C LYS A 228 -17.43 12.72 -25.49
N LYS A 229 -18.05 13.81 -25.96
CA LYS A 229 -19.15 13.72 -26.94
C LYS A 229 -18.79 12.92 -28.19
N SER A 230 -17.54 13.00 -28.64
CA SER A 230 -17.02 12.24 -29.79
C SER A 230 -16.86 10.74 -29.53
N GLU A 231 -16.90 10.32 -28.27
CA GLU A 231 -16.73 8.93 -27.82
C GLU A 231 -18.07 8.32 -27.36
N ILE A 232 -19.19 9.03 -27.54
CA ILE A 232 -20.55 8.54 -27.27
C ILE A 232 -21.20 8.17 -28.60
N ASP A 233 -21.55 6.91 -28.76
CA ASP A 233 -22.35 6.42 -29.88
C ASP A 233 -23.78 6.11 -29.44
N VAL A 234 -24.76 6.69 -30.12
CA VAL A 234 -26.18 6.43 -29.88
C VAL A 234 -26.69 5.53 -30.98
N SER A 235 -26.74 4.23 -30.70
CA SER A 235 -27.10 3.23 -31.71
C SER A 235 -28.57 3.35 -32.16
N ARG A 236 -29.50 3.66 -31.23
CA ARG A 236 -30.93 3.84 -31.53
C ARG A 236 -31.63 4.67 -30.46
N VAL A 237 -32.66 5.40 -30.88
CA VAL A 237 -33.66 6.01 -30.01
C VAL A 237 -35.01 5.50 -30.47
N ASN A 238 -35.69 4.74 -29.61
CA ASN A 238 -36.99 4.16 -29.89
C ASN A 238 -38.04 4.76 -28.97
N LEU A 239 -39.25 4.91 -29.49
CA LEU A 239 -40.42 5.12 -28.65
C LEU A 239 -40.96 3.76 -28.21
N VAL A 240 -41.24 3.62 -26.92
CA VAL A 240 -41.86 2.44 -26.33
C VAL A 240 -43.01 2.86 -25.43
N TRP A 241 -44.06 2.05 -25.39
CA TRP A 241 -45.13 2.17 -24.41
C TRP A 241 -44.81 1.28 -23.23
N LEU A 242 -44.94 1.82 -22.03
CA LEU A 242 -44.85 1.03 -20.80
C LEU A 242 -46.26 0.64 -20.36
N PRO A 243 -46.46 -0.52 -19.71
CA PRO A 243 -47.75 -0.93 -19.22
C PRO A 243 -48.17 -0.05 -18.03
N PHE A 244 -49.39 0.50 -18.10
CA PHE A 244 -50.00 1.26 -17.02
C PHE A 244 -51.43 0.78 -16.79
N ARG A 245 -51.87 0.79 -15.53
CA ARG A 245 -53.28 0.66 -15.16
C ARG A 245 -53.87 2.05 -15.04
N ARG A 246 -54.94 2.32 -15.79
CA ARG A 246 -55.78 3.50 -15.58
C ARG A 246 -56.85 3.17 -14.53
N HIS A 247 -56.88 3.94 -13.45
CA HIS A 247 -57.92 3.88 -12.41
C HIS A 247 -59.17 4.66 -12.87
N GLU A 248 -60.33 4.40 -12.23
CA GLU A 248 -61.61 5.07 -12.56
C GLU A 248 -61.55 6.61 -12.40
N ASP A 249 -60.65 7.10 -11.54
CA ASP A 249 -60.38 8.52 -11.30
C ASP A 249 -59.46 9.16 -12.36
N GLY A 250 -59.03 8.39 -13.37
CA GLY A 250 -58.14 8.84 -14.45
C GLY A 250 -56.66 8.77 -14.10
N ARG A 251 -56.28 8.32 -12.89
CA ARG A 251 -54.87 8.18 -12.50
C ARG A 251 -54.23 6.99 -13.22
N LEU A 252 -53.00 7.19 -13.70
CA LEU A 252 -52.18 6.13 -14.29
C LEU A 252 -51.20 5.58 -13.25
N GLU A 253 -51.22 4.26 -13.06
CA GLU A 253 -50.29 3.52 -12.20
C GLU A 253 -49.40 2.63 -13.06
N SER A 254 -48.08 2.75 -12.92
CA SER A 254 -47.15 1.92 -13.70
C SER A 254 -47.17 0.48 -13.22
N LEU A 255 -47.31 -0.46 -14.17
CA LEU A 255 -47.19 -1.88 -13.92
C LEU A 255 -45.71 -2.28 -14.11
N ARG A 256 -44.83 -1.82 -13.21
CA ARG A 256 -43.43 -2.26 -13.16
C ARG A 256 -43.31 -3.65 -12.58
#